data_AF-A0AA95HZV0-F1
#
_entry.id   AF-A0AA95HZV0-F1
#
_cell.length_a   1.000
_cell.length_b   1.000
_cell.length_c   1.000
_cell.angle_alpha   90.00
_cell.angle_beta   90.00
_cell.angle_gamma   90.00
#
_symmetry.space_group_name_H-M   'P 1'
#
loop_
_entity.id
_entity.type
_entity.pdbx_description
1 polymer ?
#
loop_
_entity_poly.entity_id
_entity_poly.type
_entity_poly.pdbx_seq_one_letter_code
_entity_poly.pdbx_strand_id
1 'polypeptide(L)' 'MKYYDMRMEIMFIPMKNGYLKVFVSGFDRLGTWGNSIAVFNGVSATAKGFNKKRTIVHSIAKLHKSLERKSGGK' A
#
# COMPACT_ATOMS: atom_id res chain seq x y z
N MET A 1 27.52 7.74 3.91
CA MET A 1 26.15 7.38 3.49
C MET A 1 25.30 7.29 4.76
N LYS A 2 24.53 8.33 5.09
CA LYS A 2 23.68 8.32 6.29
C LYS A 2 22.51 7.37 6.01
N TYR A 3 22.46 6.24 6.71
CA TYR A 3 21.25 5.43 6.78
C TYR A 3 20.19 6.28 7.46
N TYR A 4 19.31 6.91 6.68
CA TYR A 4 18.04 7.36 7.21
C TYR A 4 17.33 6.09 7.69
N ASP A 5 17.00 6.05 8.98
CA ASP A 5 16.13 5.07 9.61
C ASP A 5 14.81 5.04 8.83
N MET A 6 14.77 4.29 7.73
CA MET A 6 13.59 4.13 6.88
C MET A 6 12.61 3.25 7.64
N ARG A 7 11.85 3.86 8.53
CA ARG A 7 10.79 3.20 9.27
C ARG A 7 9.74 2.72 8.27
N MET A 8 9.62 1.40 8.16
CA MET A 8 8.54 0.77 7.43
C MET A 8 7.45 0.36 8.40
N GLU A 9 6.24 0.84 8.12
CA GLU A 9 5.05 0.36 8.79
C GLU A 9 4.38 -0.69 7.93
N ILE A 10 3.96 -1.78 8.55
CA ILE A 10 3.33 -2.91 7.87
C ILE A 10 1.98 -3.17 8.53
N MET A 11 0.93 -3.18 7.72
CA MET A 11 -0.42 -3.55 8.15
C MET A 11 -0.81 -4.87 7.47
N PHE A 12 -1.30 -5.81 8.29
CA PHE A 12 -1.88 -7.06 7.82
C PHE A 12 -3.37 -7.05 8.14
N ILE A 13 -4.21 -7.15 7.10
CA ILE A 13 -5.65 -7.27 7.24
C ILE A 13 -6.01 -8.73 6.90
N PRO A 14 -6.45 -9.53 7.88
CA PRO A 14 -6.93 -10.88 7.63
C PRO A 14 -8.13 -10.87 6.70
N MET A 15 -8.13 -11.76 5.71
CA MET A 15 -9.22 -11.98 4.76
C MET A 15 -9.48 -13.47 4.63
N LYS A 16 -10.64 -13.87 4.08
CA LYS A 16 -10.99 -15.29 3.90
C LYS A 16 -9.91 -16.10 3.16
N ASN A 17 -9.23 -15.47 2.20
CA ASN A 17 -8.26 -16.15 1.32
C ASN A 17 -6.81 -15.68 1.56
N GLY A 18 -6.48 -15.29 2.79
CA GLY A 18 -5.12 -14.87 3.17
C GLY A 18 -5.07 -13.48 3.80
N TYR A 19 -4.04 -12.70 3.49
CA TYR A 19 -3.84 -11.37 4.08
C TYR A 19 -3.68 -10.31 3.01
N LEU A 20 -4.44 -9.22 3.13
CA LEU A 20 -4.09 -7.96 2.48
C LEU A 20 -2.92 -7.34 3.27
N LYS A 21 -1.78 -7.21 2.61
CA LYS A 21 -0.56 -6.62 3.18
C LYS A 21 -0.43 -5.19 2.67
N VAL A 22 -0.19 -4.24 3.57
CA VAL A 22 0.07 -2.85 3.19
C VAL A 22 1.41 -2.43 3.79
N PHE A 23 2.33 -2.02 2.93
CA PHE A 23 3.66 -1.53 3.30
C PHE A 23 3.68 -0.01 3.13
N VAL A 24 4.04 0.71 4.18
CA VAL A 24 4.05 2.17 4.22
C VAL A 24 5.43 2.64 4.60
N SER A 25 5.98 3.60 3.85
CA SER A 25 7.30 4.18 4.09
C SER A 25 7.29 5.69 3.82
N GLY A 26 8.21 6.40 4.47
CA GLY A 26 8.23 7.86 4.51
C GLY A 26 7.15 8.39 5.46
N PHE A 27 6.61 9.57 5.16
CA PHE A 27 5.71 10.31 6.06
C PHE A 27 6.35 10.64 7.43
N ASP A 28 7.68 10.74 7.49
CA ASP A 28 8.45 10.95 8.72
C ASP A 28 8.09 12.27 9.44
N ARG A 29 7.59 13.25 8.68
CA ARG A 29 7.09 14.53 9.18
C ARG A 29 5.81 14.93 8.46
N LEU A 30 5.00 15.77 9.11
CA LEU A 30 3.80 16.33 8.50
C LEU A 30 4.14 17.01 7.16
N GLY A 31 3.44 16.65 6.09
CA GLY A 31 3.69 17.21 4.76
C GLY A 31 4.89 16.64 4.00
N THR A 32 5.55 15.59 4.51
CA THR A 32 6.57 14.86 3.73
C THR A 32 5.94 13.85 2.79
N TRP A 33 6.60 13.61 1.65
CA TRP A 33 6.21 12.54 0.75
C TRP A 33 6.35 11.19 1.43
N GLY A 34 5.44 10.29 1.09
CA GLY A 34 5.55 8.89 1.43
C GLY A 34 4.90 8.00 0.38
N ASN A 35 5.01 6.70 0.62
CA ASN A 35 4.60 5.66 -0.30
C ASN A 35 3.78 4.60 0.45
N SER A 36 2.77 4.04 -0.23
CA SER A 36 1.99 2.91 0.25
C SER A 36 1.86 1.86 -0.86
N ILE A 37 2.18 0.61 -0.53
CA ILE A 37 2.10 -0.54 -1.43
C ILE A 37 1.12 -1.54 -0.81
N ALA A 38 0.00 -1.78 -1.49
CA ALA A 38 -0.99 -2.78 -1.11
C ALA A 38 -0.78 -4.05 -1.94
N VAL A 39 -0.77 -5.22 -1.29
CA VAL A 39 -0.50 -6.52 -1.91
C VAL A 39 -1.54 -7.56 -1.46
N PHE A 40 -2.15 -8.25 -2.42
CA PHE A 40 -3.07 -9.36 -2.17
C PHE A 40 -3.04 -10.36 -3.34
N ASN A 41 -2.97 -11.66 -3.06
CA ASN A 41 -2.99 -12.75 -4.05
C ASN A 41 -2.04 -12.55 -5.25
N GLY A 42 -0.81 -12.11 -4.97
CA GLY A 42 0.21 -11.86 -6.00
C GLY A 42 -0.05 -10.63 -6.88
N VAL A 43 -1.06 -9.82 -6.57
CA VAL A 43 -1.32 -8.53 -7.21
C VAL A 43 -0.89 -7.43 -6.25
N SER A 44 -0.27 -6.37 -6.78
CA SER A 44 0.16 -5.22 -6.00
C SER A 44 -0.27 -3.91 -6.65
N ALA A 45 -0.56 -2.90 -5.83
CA ALA A 45 -0.78 -1.54 -6.29
C ALA A 45 -0.07 -0.53 -5.38
N THR A 46 0.47 0.52 -5.99
CA THR A 46 1.26 1.56 -5.32
C THR A 46 0.57 2.92 -5.39
N ALA A 47 0.66 3.68 -4.30
CA ALA A 47 0.28 5.09 -4.24
C ALA A 47 1.35 5.91 -3.51
N LYS A 48 1.62 7.12 -4.02
CA LYS A 48 2.49 8.12 -3.39
C LYS A 48 1.69 9.37 -3.07
N GLY A 49 2.06 10.06 -2.00
CA GLY A 49 1.41 11.31 -1.61
C GLY A 49 2.00 11.92 -0.35
N PHE A 50 1.45 13.05 0.08
CA PHE A 50 1.86 13.77 1.30
C PHE A 50 1.00 13.45 2.53
N ASN A 51 -0.19 12.88 2.31
CA ASN A 51 -1.10 12.49 3.39
C ASN A 51 -1.10 10.97 3.51
N LYS A 52 -0.57 10.47 4.63
CA LYS A 52 -0.41 9.04 4.90
C LYS A 52 -1.71 8.25 4.78
N LYS A 53 -2.76 8.67 5.50
CA LYS A 53 -4.07 7.99 5.50
C LYS A 53 -4.67 7.92 4.10
N ARG A 54 -4.70 9.06 3.38
CA ARG A 54 -5.20 9.12 2.00
C ARG A 54 -4.39 8.22 1.07
N THR A 55 -3.07 8.18 1.22
CA THR A 55 -2.18 7.38 0.37
C THR A 55 -2.39 5.88 0.60
N ILE A 56 -2.58 5.45 1.84
CA ILE A 56 -2.93 4.07 2.19
C ILE A 56 -4.25 3.66 1.52
N VAL A 57 -5.32 4.42 1.74
CA VAL A 57 -6.64 4.14 1.16
C VAL A 57 -6.57 4.10 -0.37
N HIS A 58 -5.81 5.01 -0.98
CA HIS A 58 -5.64 5.04 -2.43
C HIS A 58 -4.91 3.80 -2.97
N SER A 59 -3.86 3.32 -2.29
CA SER A 59 -3.18 2.07 -2.69
C SER A 59 -4.11 0.85 -2.65
N ILE A 60 -4.95 0.75 -1.61
CA ILE A 60 -5.95 -0.33 -1.47
C ILE A 60 -7.02 -0.21 -2.56
N ALA A 61 -7.55 0.99 -2.82
CA ALA A 61 -8.54 1.21 -3.87
C ALA A 61 -8.00 0.88 -5.27
N LYS A 62 -6.73 1.21 -5.56
CA LYS A 62 -6.07 0.80 -6.81
C LYS A 62 -5.89 -0.71 -6.91
N LEU A 63 -5.55 -1.37 -5.80
CA LEU A 63 -5.43 -2.82 -5.76
C LEU A 63 -6.78 -3.49 -6.07
N HIS A 64 -7.86 -3.01 -5.46
CA HIS A 64 -9.21 -3.51 -5.70
C HIS A 64 -9.58 -3.47 -7.19
N LYS A 65 -9.39 -2.31 -7.85
CA LYS A 65 -9.61 -2.19 -9.31
C LYS A 65 -8.73 -3.14 -10.13
N SER A 66 -7.52 -3.41 -9.68
CA SER A 66 -6.59 -4.33 -10.37
C SER A 66 -7.03 -5.79 -10.23
N LEU A 67 -7.61 -6.15 -9.08
CA LEU A 67 -8.17 -7.49 -8.84
C LEU A 67 -9.43 -7.72 -9.69
N GLU A 68 -10.32 -6.74 -9.79
CA GLU A 68 -11.52 -6.82 -10.65
C GLU A 68 -11.17 -7.05 -12.12
N ARG A 69 -10.16 -6.34 -12.64
CA ARG A 69 -9.68 -6.52 -14.02
C ARG A 69 -9.09 -7.90 -14.25
N LYS A 70 -8.42 -8.49 -13.24
CA LYS A 70 -7.84 -9.83 -13.34
C LYS A 70 -8.90 -10.94 -13.24
N SER A 71 -10.00 -10.72 -12.53
CA SER A 71 -11.12 -11.68 -12.44
C SER A 71 -12.01 -11.70 -13.68
N GLY A 72 -12.02 -10.62 -14.48
CA GLY A 72 -12.81 -10.51 -15.71
C GLY A 72 -12.18 -11.14 -16.95
N GLY A 73 -10.98 -11.73 -16.84
CA GLY A 73 -10.36 -12.52 -17.91
C GLY A 73 -10.77 -13.98 -17.80
N LYS A 74 -11.99 -14.30 -18.20
CA LYS A 74 -12.45 -15.66 -18.51
C LYS A 74 -13.12 -15.65 -19.87
#